data_AF-A0A1G2DFB6-F1
#
_entry.id   AF-A0A1G2DFB6-F1
#
_cell.length_a   1.000
_cell.length_b   1.000
_cell.length_c   1.000
_cell.angle_alpha   90.00
_cell.angle_beta   90.00
_cell.angle_gamma   90.00
#
_symmetry.space_group_name_H-M   'P 1'
#
loop_
_entity.id
_entity.type
_entity.pdbx_description
1 polymer ?
#
loop_
_entity_poly.entity_id
_entity_poly.type
_entity_poly.pdbx_seq_one_letter_code
_entity_poly.pdbx_strand_id
1 'polypeptide(L)'
;MENDDTNVDPVTAAFGVAAAVAVIFNTILTIAKELNPALLAWMKSVSWHHWTTHGFLVLGVFFIAGWLLSRKHMQIRGTLLAEILVGSVILGGLGIFVLYLYLYFY
;
A
#
# COMPACT_ATOMS: atom_id res chain seq x y z
N MET A 1 35.61 -8.95 -1.22
CA MET A 1 34.58 -9.34 -0.24
C MET A 1 33.36 -8.54 -0.61
N GLU A 2 32.41 -9.15 -1.32
CA GLU A 2 31.20 -8.47 -1.78
C GLU A 2 30.23 -8.35 -0.59
N ASN A 3 29.71 -7.14 -0.38
CA ASN A 3 29.00 -6.73 0.84
C ASN A 3 27.64 -7.43 1.00
N ASP A 4 27.63 -8.61 1.61
CA ASP A 4 26.39 -9.21 2.13
C ASP A 4 25.77 -8.35 3.26
N ASP A 5 26.56 -7.45 3.87
CA ASP A 5 26.17 -6.53 4.95
C ASP A 5 25.19 -5.40 4.54
N THR A 6 24.80 -5.29 3.27
CA THR A 6 23.85 -4.24 2.82
C THR A 6 22.41 -4.73 2.71
N ASN A 7 22.19 -6.04 2.83
CA ASN A 7 20.87 -6.64 2.81
C ASN A 7 20.19 -6.42 4.17
N VAL A 8 18.90 -6.09 4.14
CA VAL A 8 18.12 -6.05 5.38
C VAL A 8 17.68 -7.47 5.77
N ASP A 9 17.35 -7.64 7.04
CA ASP A 9 16.74 -8.88 7.54
C ASP A 9 15.54 -9.31 6.66
N PRO A 10 15.36 -10.60 6.33
CA PRO A 10 14.30 -11.05 5.43
C PRO A 10 12.88 -10.70 5.86
N VAL A 11 12.60 -10.66 7.18
CA VAL A 11 11.28 -10.26 7.68
C VAL A 11 11.09 -8.75 7.46
N THR A 12 12.13 -7.96 7.68
CA THR A 12 12.14 -6.53 7.37
C THR A 12 11.93 -6.26 5.88
N ALA A 13 12.61 -7.01 5.00
CA ALA A 13 12.42 -6.94 3.55
C ALA A 13 10.97 -7.25 3.17
N ALA A 14 10.41 -8.34 3.71
CA ALA A 14 9.05 -8.78 3.41
C ALA A 14 8.00 -7.74 3.81
N PHE A 15 8.08 -7.21 5.03
CA PHE A 15 7.14 -6.19 5.50
C PHE A 15 7.36 -4.82 4.85
N GLY A 16 8.59 -4.48 4.46
CA GLY A 16 8.85 -3.28 3.67
C GLY A 16 8.22 -3.36 2.27
N VAL A 17 8.35 -4.51 1.58
CA VAL A 17 7.64 -4.73 0.30
C VAL A 17 6.13 -4.74 0.51
N ALA A 18 5.63 -5.36 1.59
CA ALA A 18 4.21 -5.34 1.92
C ALA A 18 3.67 -3.92 2.17
N ALA A 19 4.47 -3.04 2.79
CA ALA A 19 4.11 -1.64 2.96
C ALA A 19 3.96 -0.93 1.60
N ALA A 20 4.90 -1.14 0.67
CA ALA A 20 4.79 -0.58 -0.68
C ALA A 20 3.53 -1.08 -1.41
N VAL A 21 3.22 -2.38 -1.30
CA VAL A 21 1.97 -2.95 -1.83
C VAL A 21 0.74 -2.32 -1.18
N ALA A 22 0.74 -2.14 0.13
CA ALA A 22 -0.36 -1.54 0.87
C ALA A 22 -0.58 -0.07 0.49
N VAL A 23 0.49 0.70 0.21
CA VAL A 23 0.39 2.09 -0.29
C VAL A 23 -0.30 2.13 -1.65
N ILE A 24 0.12 1.27 -2.59
CA ILE A 24 -0.49 1.20 -3.92
C ILE A 24 -1.96 0.76 -3.82
N PHE A 25 -2.24 -0.28 -3.02
CA PHE A 25 -3.60 -0.73 -2.77
C PHE A 25 -4.47 0.38 -2.14
N ASN A 26 -3.95 1.12 -1.17
CA ASN A 26 -4.64 2.25 -0.55
C ASN A 26 -5.04 3.30 -1.59
N THR A 27 -4.13 3.65 -2.51
CA THR A 27 -4.43 4.61 -3.57
C THR A 27 -5.49 4.08 -4.54
N ILE A 28 -5.36 2.83 -5.01
CA ILE A 28 -6.35 2.21 -5.90
C ILE A 28 -7.72 2.14 -5.22
N LEU A 29 -7.78 1.70 -3.97
CA LEU A 29 -9.05 1.60 -3.23
C LEU A 29 -9.67 2.98 -2.99
N THR A 30 -8.85 4.02 -2.80
CA THR A 30 -9.33 5.40 -2.70
C THR A 30 -9.97 5.84 -4.02
N ILE A 31 -9.26 5.69 -5.14
CA ILE A 31 -9.81 6.04 -6.46
C ILE A 31 -11.10 5.24 -6.74
N ALA A 32 -11.08 3.93 -6.51
CA ALA A 32 -12.22 3.06 -6.78
C ALA A 32 -13.44 3.43 -5.94
N LYS A 33 -13.29 3.70 -4.64
CA LYS A 33 -14.44 4.01 -3.76
C LYS A 33 -14.99 5.41 -4.02
N GLU A 34 -14.14 6.39 -4.35
CA GLU A 34 -14.61 7.76 -4.61
C GLU A 34 -15.33 7.86 -5.96
N LEU A 35 -14.93 7.05 -6.96
CA LEU A 35 -15.58 7.01 -8.28
C LEU A 35 -16.78 6.06 -8.37
N ASN A 36 -17.01 5.21 -7.36
CA ASN A 36 -18.08 4.22 -7.39
C ASN A 36 -19.02 4.35 -6.16
N PRO A 37 -20.20 4.97 -6.32
CA PRO A 37 -21.16 5.15 -5.24
C PRO A 37 -21.62 3.84 -4.57
N ALA A 38 -21.73 2.74 -5.33
CA ALA A 38 -22.14 1.44 -4.79
C ALA A 38 -21.06 0.84 -3.89
N LEU A 39 -19.78 0.93 -4.31
CA LEU A 39 -18.65 0.51 -3.48
C LEU A 39 -18.57 1.37 -2.21
N LEU A 40 -18.71 2.69 -2.33
CA LEU A 40 -18.72 3.60 -1.18
C LEU A 40 -19.85 3.26 -0.19
N ALA A 41 -21.07 3.01 -0.69
CA ALA A 41 -22.22 2.63 0.13
C ALA A 41 -22.01 1.29 0.84
N TRP A 42 -21.47 0.28 0.15
CA TRP A 42 -21.09 -1.00 0.76
C TRP A 42 -20.04 -0.81 1.85
N MET A 43 -18.99 -0.01 1.60
CA MET A 43 -17.97 0.25 2.62
C MET A 43 -18.55 0.95 3.85
N LYS A 44 -19.54 1.85 3.68
CA LYS A 44 -20.27 2.47 4.79
C LYS A 44 -21.13 1.46 5.55
N SER A 45 -21.76 0.49 4.89
CA SER A 45 -22.63 -0.46 5.59
C SER A 45 -21.87 -1.44 6.49
N VAL A 46 -20.59 -1.72 6.19
CA VAL A 46 -19.76 -2.64 6.99
C VAL A 46 -19.36 -2.06 8.36
N SER A 47 -19.02 -0.77 8.43
CA SER A 47 -18.45 -0.17 9.65
C SER A 47 -18.95 1.25 9.94
N TRP A 48 -20.10 1.62 9.37
CA TRP A 48 -20.73 2.95 9.43
C TRP A 48 -19.96 4.07 8.71
N HIS A 49 -18.66 3.92 8.53
CA HIS A 49 -17.80 4.91 7.89
C HIS A 49 -16.85 4.24 6.89
N HIS A 50 -16.92 4.64 5.62
CA HIS A 50 -16.13 4.02 4.55
C HIS A 50 -14.61 4.08 4.80
N TRP A 51 -14.10 5.09 5.50
CA TRP A 51 -12.68 5.15 5.87
C TRP A 51 -12.27 4.10 6.92
N THR A 52 -13.18 3.63 7.76
CA THR A 52 -12.89 2.58 8.74
C THR A 52 -12.77 1.23 8.03
N THR A 53 -13.75 0.87 7.17
CA THR A 53 -13.66 -0.33 6.31
C THR A 53 -12.41 -0.28 5.43
N HIS A 54 -12.09 0.89 4.87
CA HIS A 54 -10.88 1.12 4.09
C HIS A 54 -9.61 0.79 4.89
N GLY A 55 -9.49 1.32 6.10
CA GLY A 55 -8.35 1.07 6.98
C GLY A 55 -8.17 -0.42 7.27
N PHE A 56 -9.25 -1.14 7.57
CA PHE A 56 -9.20 -2.59 7.78
C PHE A 56 -8.73 -3.35 6.53
N LEU A 57 -9.20 -2.97 5.34
CA LEU A 57 -8.76 -3.61 4.09
C LEU A 57 -7.28 -3.36 3.82
N VAL A 58 -6.79 -2.13 4.01
CA VAL A 58 -5.38 -1.77 3.81
C VAL A 58 -4.49 -2.52 4.82
N LEU A 59 -4.87 -2.55 6.09
CA LEU A 59 -4.14 -3.31 7.12
C LEU A 59 -4.17 -4.81 6.82
N GLY A 60 -5.31 -5.34 6.38
CA GLY A 60 -5.43 -6.73 5.95
C GLY A 60 -4.46 -7.07 4.84
N VAL A 61 -4.39 -6.25 3.79
CA VAL A 61 -3.42 -6.42 2.70
C VAL A 61 -1.98 -6.35 3.22
N PHE A 62 -1.65 -5.38 4.08
CA PHE A 62 -0.32 -5.25 4.65
C PHE A 62 0.10 -6.50 5.44
N PHE A 63 -0.72 -6.96 6.38
CA PHE A 63 -0.38 -8.12 7.21
C PHE A 63 -0.36 -9.42 6.41
N ILE A 64 -1.33 -9.63 5.52
CA ILE A 64 -1.38 -10.84 4.68
C ILE A 64 -0.19 -10.88 3.73
N ALA A 65 0.11 -9.78 3.03
CA ALA A 65 1.25 -9.72 2.13
C ALA A 65 2.58 -9.88 2.88
N GLY A 66 2.77 -9.18 4.00
CA GLY A 66 3.99 -9.30 4.82
C GLY A 66 4.19 -10.71 5.36
N TRP A 67 3.12 -11.35 5.81
CA TRP A 67 3.17 -12.75 6.24
C TRP A 67 3.48 -13.73 5.11
N LEU A 68 2.85 -13.57 3.93
CA LEU A 68 3.12 -14.43 2.77
C LEU A 68 4.55 -14.24 2.23
N LEU A 69 5.05 -13.00 2.24
CA LEU A 69 6.39 -12.67 1.75
C LEU A 69 7.47 -13.07 2.75
N SER A 70 7.23 -12.99 4.06
CA SER A 70 8.21 -13.38 5.09
C SER A 70 8.48 -14.89 5.10
N ARG A 71 7.56 -15.69 4.57
CA ARG A 71 7.76 -17.13 4.32
C ARG A 71 8.73 -17.41 3.18
N LYS A 72 9.07 -16.40 2.38
CA LYS A 72 10.10 -16.48 1.35
C LYS A 72 11.39 -15.93 1.95
N HIS A 73 12.51 -16.62 1.72
CA HIS A 73 13.84 -16.08 2.04
C HIS A 73 14.18 -14.94 1.07
N MET A 74 13.60 -13.77 1.34
CA MET A 74 13.74 -12.58 0.53
C MET A 74 14.98 -11.81 0.98
N GLN A 75 15.92 -11.59 0.07
CA GLN A 75 17.09 -10.75 0.32
C GLN A 75 17.02 -9.53 -0.58
N ILE A 76 16.92 -8.36 0.05
CA ILE A 76 16.81 -7.06 -0.62
C ILE A 76 17.78 -6.12 0.08
N ARG A 77 18.54 -5.38 -0.74
CA ARG A 77 19.41 -4.29 -0.27
C ARG A 77 18.58 -3.18 0.36
N GLY A 78 19.01 -2.63 1.49
CA GLY A 78 18.29 -1.57 2.18
C GLY A 78 17.99 -0.34 1.29
N THR A 79 18.91 0.01 0.39
CA THR A 79 18.71 1.11 -0.56
C THR A 79 17.58 0.83 -1.56
N LEU A 80 17.51 -0.38 -2.10
CA LEU A 80 16.44 -0.77 -3.03
C LEU A 80 15.09 -0.82 -2.31
N LEU A 81 15.05 -1.30 -1.07
CA LEU A 81 13.82 -1.28 -0.26
C LEU A 81 13.33 0.15 -0.02
N ALA A 82 14.24 1.08 0.29
CA ALA A 82 13.93 2.49 0.46
C ALA A 82 13.42 3.12 -0.85
N GLU A 83 14.07 2.83 -1.99
CA GLU A 83 13.63 3.30 -3.32
C GLU A 83 12.22 2.81 -3.66
N ILE A 84 11.92 1.53 -3.41
CA ILE A 84 10.58 0.95 -3.62
C ILE A 84 9.54 1.66 -2.76
N LEU A 85 9.85 1.88 -1.47
CA LEU A 85 8.94 2.57 -0.55
C LEU A 85 8.70 4.02 -0.98
N VAL A 86 9.76 4.79 -1.24
CA VAL A 86 9.66 6.18 -1.70
C VAL A 86 8.90 6.26 -3.02
N GLY A 87 9.23 5.40 -3.98
CA GLY A 87 8.53 5.32 -5.27
C GLY A 87 7.04 5.02 -5.09
N SER A 88 6.68 4.07 -4.21
CA SER A 88 5.28 3.75 -3.94
C SER A 88 4.52 4.91 -3.32
N VAL A 89 5.14 5.67 -2.41
CA VAL A 89 4.53 6.85 -1.76
C VAL A 89 4.35 7.99 -2.77
N ILE A 90 5.35 8.25 -3.62
CA ILE A 90 5.25 9.27 -4.68
C ILE A 90 4.11 8.91 -5.64
N LEU A 91 4.10 7.69 -6.16
CA LEU A 91 3.04 7.22 -7.07
C LEU A 91 1.67 7.28 -6.40
N GLY A 92 1.58 6.82 -5.15
CA GLY A 92 0.33 6.81 -4.39
C GLY A 92 -0.20 8.21 -4.10
N GLY A 93 0.68 9.12 -3.69
CA GLY A 93 0.35 10.52 -3.42
C GLY A 93 -0.06 11.27 -4.69
N LEU A 94 0.67 11.09 -5.79
CA LEU A 94 0.31 11.66 -7.09
C LEU A 94 -1.04 11.14 -7.59
N GLY A 95 -1.32 9.84 -7.43
CA GLY A 95 -2.60 9.26 -7.83
C GLY A 95 -3.79 9.86 -7.09
N ILE A 96 -3.68 10.04 -5.76
CA ILE A 96 -4.73 10.69 -4.95
C ILE A 96 -4.84 12.18 -5.30
N PHE A 97 -3.70 12.86 -5.50
CA PHE A 97 -3.69 14.26 -5.91
C PHE A 97 -4.44 14.47 -7.24
N VAL A 98 -4.14 13.66 -8.25
CA VAL A 98 -4.82 13.71 -9.55
C VAL A 98 -6.31 13.40 -9.42
N LEU A 99 -6.70 12.42 -8.59
CA LEU A 99 -8.11 12.14 -8.32
C LEU A 99 -8.84 13.37 -7.79
N TYR A 100 -8.28 14.07 -6.80
CA TYR A 100 -8.93 15.25 -6.23
C TYR A 100 -8.91 16.45 -7.17
N LEU A 101 -7.87 16.60 -8.01
CA LEU A 101 -7.91 17.58 -9.11
C LEU A 101 -9.07 17.28 -10.05
N TYR A 102 -9.25 16.01 -10.43
CA TYR A 102 -10.36 15.61 -11.29
C TYR A 102 -11.71 15.91 -10.65
N LEU A 103 -11.95 15.43 -9.42
CA LEU A 103 -13.23 15.58 -8.72
C LEU A 103 -13.63 17.03 -8.39
N TYR A 104 -12.66 17.93 -8.23
CA TYR A 104 -12.95 19.32 -7.83
C TYR A 104 -13.09 20.26 -9.03
N PHE A 105 -12.39 19.99 -10.13
CA PHE A 105 -12.36 20.88 -11.28
C PHE A 105 -13.22 20.39 -12.46
N TYR A 106 -13.66 19.13 -12.47
CA TYR A 106 -14.47 18.52 -13.52
C TYR A 106 -15.68 17.80 -12.94
#